data_AF-A0A522DA96-F1
#
_entry.id   AF-A0A522DA96-F1
#
_cell.length_a   1.000
_cell.length_b   1.000
_cell.length_c   1.000
_cell.angle_alpha   90.00
_cell.angle_beta   90.00
_cell.angle_gamma   90.00
#
_symmetry.space_group_name_H-M   'P 1'
#
loop_
_entity.id
_entity.type
_entity.pdbx_description
1 polymer ?
#
loop_
_entity_poly.entity_id
_entity_poly.type
_entity_poly.pdbx_seq_one_letter_code
_entity_poly.pdbx_strand_id
1 'polypeptide(L)'
;MKKAVVVVLALSSMLLLSTALNSQGGAFGDLIDEVGKTINGWKWQSNLSLALTVLVAVLGVVIVGFQRLEYKWVKSAVIIMGILIPSLVVVKNTCFDTDYKAIDKLVREMNRDYSQMKLYVAEYNTTTIVKRKAVLEYLIFQKRDSIYTREDEFIRKISAGIAANEATTTGLLTSAYAADDAAPEWVSKTPADDQFAYFVGIGRGNSIDEARRASMENGIAQMRTRLALAIGTEGNKSGFQVDAASLALESKQKIDEYLEIGEDGTYTCYTMLNISRRIITSNELMFKN
;
A
#
# COMPACT_ATOMS: atom_id res chain seq x y z
N MET A 1 -9.90 14.14 -11.24
CA MET A 1 -9.15 13.24 -10.32
C MET A 1 -9.07 13.72 -8.87
N LYS A 2 -8.80 15.00 -8.54
CA LYS A 2 -8.70 15.47 -7.13
C LYS A 2 -9.93 15.22 -6.23
N LYS A 3 -11.13 15.07 -6.79
CA LYS A 3 -12.37 14.86 -6.02
C LYS A 3 -12.58 13.42 -5.52
N ALA A 4 -12.02 12.41 -6.19
CA ALA A 4 -12.14 11.01 -5.76
C ALA A 4 -11.26 10.72 -4.53
N VAL A 5 -10.04 11.29 -4.50
CA VAL A 5 -9.11 11.17 -3.36
C VAL A 5 -9.68 11.80 -2.08
N VAL A 6 -10.45 12.89 -2.21
CA VAL A 6 -11.08 13.58 -1.07
C VAL A 6 -12.20 12.76 -0.43
N VAL A 7 -12.94 11.95 -1.22
CA VAL A 7 -14.00 11.08 -0.68
C VAL A 7 -13.41 9.88 0.06
N VAL A 8 -12.30 9.32 -0.44
CA VAL A 8 -11.56 8.24 0.25
C VAL A 8 -10.98 8.73 1.58
N LEU A 9 -10.44 9.96 1.63
CA LEU A 9 -9.92 10.59 2.85
C LEU A 9 -11.03 10.99 3.85
N ALA A 10 -12.18 11.47 3.36
CA ALA A 10 -13.31 11.85 4.22
C ALA A 10 -13.93 10.63 4.92
N LEU A 11 -14.04 9.49 4.23
CA LEU A 11 -14.55 8.25 4.83
C LEU A 11 -13.60 7.65 5.87
N SER A 12 -12.28 7.79 5.68
CA SER A 12 -11.29 7.39 6.69
C SER A 12 -11.33 8.29 7.92
N SER A 13 -11.60 9.59 7.75
CA SER A 13 -11.74 10.53 8.89
C SER A 13 -13.03 10.32 9.72
N MET A 14 -14.12 9.82 9.12
CA MET A 14 -15.38 9.57 9.82
C MET A 14 -15.36 8.29 10.67
N LEU A 15 -14.44 7.36 10.39
CA LEU A 15 -14.20 6.14 11.18
C LEU A 15 -13.41 6.40 12.47
N LEU A 16 -12.72 7.55 12.59
CA LEU A 16 -11.93 7.88 13.78
C LEU A 16 -12.79 8.33 14.98
N LEU A 17 -14.06 8.71 14.78
CA LEU A 17 -14.87 9.33 15.83
C LEU A 17 -15.61 8.36 16.78
N SER A 18 -15.56 7.04 16.53
CA SER A 18 -16.45 6.07 17.23
C SER A 18 -15.81 5.24 18.35
N THR A 19 -14.62 5.55 18.89
CA THR A 19 -13.87 4.57 19.72
C THR A 19 -13.24 5.05 21.03
N ALA A 20 -13.82 6.04 21.71
CA ALA A 20 -13.30 6.50 23.00
C ALA A 20 -13.67 5.64 24.24
N LEU A 21 -14.26 4.44 24.08
CA LEU A 21 -14.85 3.71 25.22
C LEU A 21 -14.61 2.18 25.18
N ASN A 22 -13.36 1.69 25.17
CA ASN A 22 -13.06 0.36 25.74
C ASN A 22 -11.56 0.00 25.95
N SER A 23 -10.68 0.92 26.34
CA SER A 23 -9.26 0.56 26.55
C SER A 23 -9.01 -0.07 27.94
N GLN A 24 -9.24 -1.38 28.09
CA GLN A 24 -8.46 -2.16 29.07
C GLN A 24 -7.08 -2.42 28.46
N GLY A 25 -6.25 -1.38 28.44
CA GLY A 25 -5.01 -1.31 27.66
C GLY A 25 -3.86 -2.11 28.25
N GLY A 26 -3.64 -3.33 27.74
CA GLY A 26 -2.29 -3.90 27.73
C GLY A 26 -1.37 -3.10 26.79
N ALA A 27 -0.06 -3.36 26.83
CA ALA A 27 0.95 -2.61 26.06
C ALA A 27 0.68 -2.53 24.53
N PHE A 28 -0.15 -3.43 23.99
CA PHE A 28 -0.53 -3.50 22.58
C PHE A 28 -2.01 -3.28 22.31
N GLY A 29 -2.78 -2.76 23.28
CA GLY A 29 -4.23 -2.52 23.13
C GLY A 29 -4.55 -1.58 21.95
N ASP A 30 -3.90 -0.41 21.94
CA ASP A 30 -4.10 0.59 20.89
C ASP A 30 -3.74 0.05 19.50
N LEU A 31 -2.69 -0.76 19.42
CA LEU A 31 -2.24 -1.39 18.17
C LEU A 31 -3.28 -2.38 17.63
N ILE A 32 -3.85 -3.22 18.50
CA ILE A 32 -4.90 -4.19 18.13
C ILE A 32 -6.14 -3.44 17.64
N ASP A 33 -6.52 -2.37 18.32
CA ASP A 33 -7.67 -1.55 17.95
C ASP A 33 -7.45 -0.82 16.62
N GLU A 34 -6.26 -0.28 16.38
CA GLU A 34 -5.88 0.35 15.11
C GLU A 34 -6.01 -0.63 13.95
N VAL A 35 -5.35 -1.80 14.04
CA VAL A 35 -5.43 -2.82 12.99
C VAL A 35 -6.86 -3.32 12.80
N GLY A 36 -7.61 -3.47 13.90
CA GLY A 36 -9.03 -3.85 13.86
C GLY A 36 -9.90 -2.84 13.11
N LYS A 37 -9.67 -1.53 13.31
CA LYS A 37 -10.36 -0.45 12.58
C LYS A 37 -10.07 -0.52 11.09
N THR A 38 -8.80 -0.69 10.70
CA THR A 38 -8.40 -0.81 9.30
C THR A 38 -9.13 -1.98 8.62
N ILE A 39 -9.10 -3.17 9.22
CA ILE A 39 -9.81 -4.35 8.70
C ILE A 39 -11.32 -4.11 8.59
N ASN A 40 -11.92 -3.47 9.60
CA ASN A 40 -13.34 -3.14 9.58
C ASN A 40 -13.70 -2.10 8.50
N GLY A 41 -12.82 -1.14 8.22
CA GLY A 41 -12.97 -0.19 7.12
C GLY A 41 -13.06 -0.89 5.77
N TRP A 42 -12.12 -1.80 5.48
CA TRP A 42 -12.14 -2.61 4.26
C TRP A 42 -13.39 -3.50 4.16
N LYS A 43 -13.81 -4.11 5.27
CA LYS A 43 -15.04 -4.93 5.32
C LYS A 43 -16.28 -4.11 5.01
N TRP A 44 -16.38 -2.90 5.57
CA TRP A 44 -17.49 -1.99 5.31
C TRP A 44 -17.52 -1.58 3.83
N GLN A 45 -16.38 -1.24 3.24
CA GLN A 45 -16.28 -0.93 1.81
C GLN A 45 -16.72 -2.10 0.92
N SER A 46 -16.31 -3.34 1.26
CA SER A 46 -16.74 -4.55 0.54
C SER A 46 -18.26 -4.73 0.59
N ASN A 47 -18.86 -4.61 1.78
CA ASN A 47 -20.30 -4.74 1.96
C ASN A 47 -21.07 -3.65 1.19
N LEU A 48 -20.57 -2.42 1.17
CA LEU A 48 -21.18 -1.32 0.45
C LEU A 48 -21.13 -1.54 -1.07
N SER A 49 -19.99 -2.00 -1.60
CA SER A 49 -19.84 -2.34 -3.03
C SER A 49 -20.76 -3.49 -3.46
N LEU A 50 -20.89 -4.52 -2.60
CA LEU A 50 -21.84 -5.62 -2.80
C LEU A 50 -23.29 -5.11 -2.82
N ALA A 51 -23.68 -4.29 -1.83
CA ALA A 51 -25.03 -3.74 -1.73
C ALA A 51 -25.41 -2.91 -2.96
N LEU A 52 -24.51 -2.05 -3.44
CA LEU A 52 -24.71 -1.27 -4.67
C LEU A 52 -24.87 -2.17 -5.91
N THR A 53 -24.09 -3.25 -5.99
CA THR A 53 -24.18 -4.20 -7.11
C THR A 53 -25.53 -4.93 -7.12
N VAL A 54 -25.99 -5.38 -5.94
CA VAL A 54 -27.31 -6.02 -5.79
C VAL A 54 -28.44 -5.03 -6.12
N LEU A 55 -28.32 -3.78 -5.65
CA LEU A 55 -29.31 -2.73 -5.92
C LEU A 55 -29.49 -2.50 -7.44
N VAL A 56 -28.39 -2.35 -8.17
CA VAL A 56 -28.42 -2.17 -9.64
C VAL A 56 -29.07 -3.36 -10.33
N ALA A 57 -28.78 -4.59 -9.90
CA ALA A 57 -29.39 -5.79 -10.45
C ALA A 57 -30.90 -5.84 -10.20
N VAL A 58 -31.36 -5.53 -8.98
CA VAL A 58 -32.78 -5.49 -8.63
C VAL A 58 -33.52 -4.42 -9.44
N LEU A 59 -32.95 -3.22 -9.56
CA LEU A 59 -33.54 -2.14 -10.37
C LEU A 59 -33.66 -2.55 -11.85
N GLY A 60 -32.67 -3.26 -12.40
CA GLY A 60 -32.74 -3.81 -13.75
C GLY A 60 -33.91 -4.76 -13.95
N VAL A 61 -34.12 -5.70 -13.01
CA VAL A 61 -35.26 -6.64 -13.05
C VAL A 61 -36.60 -5.90 -12.95
N VAL A 62 -36.71 -4.90 -12.07
CA VAL A 62 -37.93 -4.10 -11.91
C VAL A 62 -38.27 -3.35 -13.20
N ILE A 63 -37.27 -2.76 -13.87
CA ILE A 63 -37.49 -2.07 -15.17
C ILE A 63 -38.05 -3.05 -16.20
N VAL A 64 -37.49 -4.25 -16.33
CA VAL A 64 -37.98 -5.26 -17.29
C VAL A 64 -39.42 -5.68 -16.98
N GLY A 65 -39.77 -5.83 -15.70
CA GLY A 65 -41.15 -6.12 -15.29
C GLY A 65 -42.12 -4.99 -15.64
N PHE A 66 -41.72 -3.75 -15.39
CA PHE A 66 -42.53 -2.55 -15.62
C PHE A 66 -42.71 -2.19 -17.10
N GLN A 67 -41.80 -2.62 -17.98
CA GLN A 67 -41.94 -2.43 -19.42
C GLN A 67 -43.20 -3.08 -20.01
N ARG A 68 -43.80 -4.07 -19.35
CA ARG A 68 -45.03 -4.73 -19.79
C ARG A 68 -46.32 -4.02 -19.38
N LEU A 69 -46.24 -3.03 -18.50
CA LEU A 69 -47.43 -2.34 -17.98
C LEU A 69 -47.73 -1.09 -18.82
N GLU A 70 -48.98 -0.95 -19.28
CA GLU A 70 -49.39 0.16 -20.16
C GLU A 70 -49.69 1.48 -19.43
N TYR A 71 -49.65 1.48 -18.09
CA TYR A 71 -49.99 2.66 -17.29
C TYR A 71 -49.00 3.83 -17.53
N LYS A 72 -49.54 5.03 -17.79
CA LYS A 72 -48.74 6.24 -18.09
C LYS A 72 -47.75 6.61 -16.98
N TRP A 73 -48.10 6.43 -15.71
CA TRP A 73 -47.22 6.74 -14.57
C TRP A 73 -46.01 5.78 -14.51
N VAL A 74 -46.19 4.51 -14.88
CA VAL A 74 -45.13 3.50 -14.91
C VAL A 74 -44.08 3.87 -15.95
N LYS A 75 -44.49 4.39 -17.12
CA LYS A 75 -43.56 4.86 -18.16
C LYS A 75 -42.63 5.97 -17.65
N SER A 76 -43.15 6.91 -16.86
CA SER A 76 -42.34 7.98 -16.27
C SER A 76 -41.35 7.43 -15.23
N ALA A 77 -41.78 6.49 -14.38
CA ALA A 77 -40.91 5.86 -13.39
C ALA A 77 -39.76 5.07 -14.04
N VAL A 78 -40.04 4.34 -15.12
CA VAL A 78 -39.02 3.59 -15.89
C VAL A 78 -37.96 4.51 -16.48
N ILE A 79 -38.36 5.67 -17.02
CA ILE A 79 -37.41 6.67 -17.54
C ILE A 79 -36.48 7.17 -16.43
N ILE A 80 -37.02 7.51 -15.26
CA ILE A 80 -36.23 7.98 -14.11
C ILE A 80 -35.26 6.90 -13.64
N MET A 81 -35.71 5.65 -13.48
CA MET A 81 -34.83 4.54 -13.10
C MET A 81 -33.75 4.28 -14.17
N GLY A 82 -34.11 4.41 -15.45
CA GLY A 82 -33.18 4.28 -16.58
C GLY A 82 -32.05 5.30 -16.55
N ILE A 83 -32.26 6.48 -15.96
CA ILE A 83 -31.21 7.50 -15.73
C ILE A 83 -30.45 7.25 -14.42
N LEU A 84 -31.14 6.76 -13.39
CA LEU A 84 -30.56 6.48 -12.07
C LEU A 84 -29.52 5.35 -12.12
N ILE A 85 -29.79 4.28 -12.88
CA ILE A 85 -28.89 3.12 -12.97
C ILE A 85 -27.50 3.51 -13.52
N PRO A 86 -27.39 4.18 -14.70
CA PRO A 86 -26.10 4.67 -15.20
C PRO A 86 -25.38 5.57 -14.20
N SER A 87 -26.12 6.44 -13.50
CA SER A 87 -25.56 7.33 -12.48
C SER A 87 -24.94 6.53 -11.32
N LEU A 88 -25.64 5.50 -10.82
CA LEU A 88 -25.13 4.58 -9.80
C LEU A 88 -23.93 3.77 -10.30
N VAL A 89 -23.92 3.34 -11.56
CA VAL A 89 -22.79 2.64 -12.17
C VAL A 89 -21.58 3.55 -12.27
N VAL A 90 -21.76 4.82 -12.65
CA VAL A 90 -20.67 5.81 -12.65
C VAL A 90 -20.14 6.04 -11.25
N VAL A 91 -21.00 6.21 -10.24
CA VAL A 91 -20.58 6.34 -8.83
C VAL A 91 -19.84 5.08 -8.38
N LYS A 92 -20.34 3.89 -8.71
CA LYS A 92 -19.67 2.62 -8.40
C LYS A 92 -18.27 2.59 -9.01
N ASN A 93 -18.15 2.84 -10.30
CA ASN A 93 -16.88 2.78 -11.02
C ASN A 93 -15.90 3.90 -10.66
N THR A 94 -16.38 5.00 -10.06
CA THR A 94 -15.52 6.14 -9.64
C THR A 94 -15.15 6.10 -8.16
N CYS A 95 -15.96 5.46 -7.32
CA CYS A 95 -15.71 5.35 -5.87
C CYS A 95 -15.20 3.97 -5.45
N PHE A 96 -15.43 2.93 -6.25
CA PHE A 96 -15.03 1.55 -5.98
C PHE A 96 -14.28 1.00 -7.18
N ASP A 97 -12.97 1.22 -7.20
CA ASP A 97 -12.11 0.77 -8.28
C ASP A 97 -11.90 -0.76 -8.31
N THR A 98 -12.48 -1.48 -7.35
CA THR A 98 -12.19 -2.90 -7.12
C THR A 98 -13.44 -3.72 -6.87
N ASP A 99 -13.43 -4.95 -7.40
CA ASP A 99 -14.46 -5.95 -7.14
C ASP A 99 -14.52 -6.27 -5.63
N TYR A 100 -15.73 -6.30 -5.07
CA TYR A 100 -15.98 -6.67 -3.68
C TYR A 100 -15.37 -8.03 -3.32
N LYS A 101 -15.27 -8.95 -4.28
CA LYS A 101 -14.62 -10.26 -4.08
C LYS A 101 -13.13 -10.14 -3.75
N ALA A 102 -12.44 -9.20 -4.39
CA ALA A 102 -11.02 -8.98 -4.16
C ALA A 102 -10.79 -8.32 -2.79
N ILE A 103 -11.65 -7.37 -2.39
CA ILE A 103 -11.64 -6.78 -1.05
C ILE A 103 -11.95 -7.85 0.01
N ASP A 104 -12.94 -8.71 -0.21
CA ASP A 104 -13.28 -9.79 0.72
C ASP A 104 -12.14 -10.80 0.89
N LYS A 105 -11.42 -11.12 -0.19
CA LYS A 105 -10.21 -11.94 -0.11
C LYS A 105 -9.13 -11.28 0.76
N LEU A 106 -8.86 -9.98 0.54
CA LEU A 106 -7.92 -9.20 1.36
C LEU A 106 -8.33 -9.22 2.84
N VAL A 107 -9.59 -8.93 3.14
CA VAL A 107 -10.13 -8.91 4.51
C VAL A 107 -9.98 -10.27 5.20
N ARG A 108 -10.20 -11.38 4.48
CA ARG A 108 -9.97 -12.74 5.04
C ARG A 108 -8.50 -12.98 5.36
N GLU A 109 -7.61 -12.57 4.48
CA GLU A 109 -6.16 -12.68 4.67
C GLU A 109 -5.66 -11.82 5.84
N MET A 110 -6.12 -10.58 5.98
CA MET A 110 -5.81 -9.70 7.11
C MET A 110 -6.39 -10.23 8.42
N ASN A 111 -7.63 -10.74 8.41
CA ASN A 111 -8.25 -11.32 9.62
C ASN A 111 -7.50 -12.54 10.15
N ARG A 112 -6.89 -13.35 9.27
CA ARG A 112 -6.03 -14.47 9.67
C ARG A 112 -4.82 -13.97 10.45
N ASP A 113 -4.12 -12.98 9.91
CA ASP A 113 -2.93 -12.41 10.54
C ASP A 113 -3.30 -11.66 11.85
N TYR A 114 -4.42 -10.93 11.85
CA TYR A 114 -4.98 -10.25 13.02
C TYR A 114 -5.35 -11.21 14.14
N SER A 115 -5.92 -12.37 13.80
CA SER A 115 -6.24 -13.41 14.78
C SER A 115 -4.99 -14.00 15.43
N GLN A 116 -3.93 -14.24 14.64
CA GLN A 116 -2.63 -14.67 15.17
C GLN A 116 -2.01 -13.60 16.06
N MET A 117 -2.07 -12.33 15.65
CA MET A 117 -1.59 -11.20 16.43
C MET A 117 -2.30 -11.10 17.80
N LYS A 118 -3.63 -11.25 17.84
CA LYS A 118 -4.39 -11.30 19.11
C LYS A 118 -3.95 -12.44 20.02
N LEU A 119 -3.64 -13.61 19.46
CA LEU A 119 -3.11 -14.74 20.25
C LEU A 119 -1.74 -14.40 20.84
N TYR A 120 -0.83 -13.78 20.08
CA TYR A 120 0.46 -13.34 20.59
C TYR A 120 0.35 -12.26 21.66
N VAL A 121 -0.58 -11.30 21.52
CA VAL A 121 -0.86 -10.30 22.56
C VAL A 121 -1.41 -10.94 23.84
N ALA A 122 -2.33 -11.91 23.72
CA ALA A 122 -2.84 -12.64 24.88
C ALA A 122 -1.73 -13.43 25.59
N GLU A 123 -0.85 -14.08 24.84
CA GLU A 123 0.32 -14.79 25.37
C GLU A 123 1.33 -13.82 26.01
N TYR A 124 1.56 -12.67 25.40
CA TYR A 124 2.46 -11.63 25.91
C TYR A 124 2.00 -11.10 27.27
N ASN A 125 0.69 -10.87 27.41
CA ASN A 125 0.09 -10.37 28.66
C ASN A 125 0.12 -11.41 29.79
N THR A 126 0.15 -12.70 29.47
CA THR A 126 0.13 -13.79 30.46
C THR A 126 1.52 -14.32 30.80
N THR A 127 2.51 -14.15 29.92
CA THR A 127 3.86 -14.65 30.16
C THR A 127 4.66 -13.76 31.10
N THR A 128 5.43 -14.37 32.01
CA THR A 128 6.37 -13.65 32.91
C THR A 128 7.83 -13.75 32.45
N ILE A 129 8.11 -14.57 31.43
CA ILE A 129 9.47 -14.83 30.93
C ILE A 129 9.91 -13.72 29.98
N VAL A 130 10.87 -12.89 30.40
CA VAL A 130 11.36 -11.72 29.62
C VAL A 130 11.82 -12.09 28.21
N LYS A 131 12.61 -13.16 28.05
CA LYS A 131 13.06 -13.62 26.72
C LYS A 131 11.90 -13.98 25.79
N ARG A 132 10.83 -14.56 26.34
CA ARG A 132 9.62 -14.91 25.56
C ARG A 132 8.81 -13.67 25.19
N LYS A 133 8.76 -12.65 26.06
CA LYS A 133 8.12 -11.36 25.76
C LYS A 133 8.74 -10.68 24.54
N ALA A 134 10.08 -10.62 24.47
CA ALA A 134 10.77 -10.01 23.33
C ALA A 134 10.46 -10.73 22.00
N VAL A 135 10.38 -12.07 22.02
CA VAL A 135 9.99 -12.85 20.83
C VAL A 135 8.54 -12.58 20.43
N LEU A 136 7.63 -12.52 21.40
CA LEU A 136 6.21 -12.24 21.14
C LEU A 136 6.00 -10.83 20.60
N GLU A 137 6.72 -9.84 21.13
CA GLU A 137 6.70 -8.46 20.64
C GLU A 137 7.14 -8.38 19.17
N TYR A 138 8.25 -9.04 18.82
CA TYR A 138 8.68 -9.16 17.42
C TYR A 138 7.61 -9.80 16.52
N LEU A 139 6.98 -10.89 16.97
CA LEU A 139 5.91 -11.56 16.21
C LEU A 139 4.66 -10.69 16.05
N ILE A 140 4.31 -9.87 17.06
CA ILE A 140 3.20 -8.92 16.99
C ILE A 140 3.49 -7.88 15.90
N PHE A 141 4.67 -7.25 15.93
CA PHE A 141 5.06 -6.27 14.93
C PHE A 141 5.17 -6.87 13.52
N GLN A 142 5.74 -8.07 13.39
CA GLN A 142 5.80 -8.79 12.12
C GLN A 142 4.40 -9.01 11.52
N LYS A 143 3.38 -9.36 12.34
CA LYS A 143 2.01 -9.56 11.86
C LYS A 143 1.33 -8.26 11.46
N ARG A 144 1.54 -7.19 12.23
CA ARG A 144 1.10 -5.84 11.86
C ARG A 144 1.67 -5.45 10.49
N ASP A 145 2.97 -5.61 10.30
CA ASP A 145 3.64 -5.19 9.06
C ASP A 145 3.20 -6.03 7.86
N SER A 146 2.93 -7.33 8.06
CA SER A 146 2.32 -8.21 7.04
C SER A 146 0.94 -7.70 6.61
N ILE A 147 0.13 -7.21 7.54
CA ILE A 147 -1.21 -6.66 7.24
C ILE A 147 -1.09 -5.40 6.39
N TYR A 148 -0.25 -4.43 6.80
CA TYR A 148 -0.03 -3.20 6.04
C TYR A 148 0.62 -3.45 4.68
N THR A 149 1.59 -4.38 4.59
CA THR A 149 2.21 -4.75 3.32
C THR A 149 1.18 -5.29 2.33
N ARG A 150 0.22 -6.12 2.77
CA ARG A 150 -0.84 -6.63 1.89
C ARG A 150 -1.81 -5.55 1.46
N GLU A 151 -2.15 -4.62 2.35
CA GLU A 151 -2.95 -3.44 2.02
C GLU A 151 -2.26 -2.59 0.95
N ASP A 152 -0.99 -2.26 1.13
CA ASP A 152 -0.19 -1.49 0.17
C ASP A 152 -0.08 -2.20 -1.17
N GLU A 153 0.20 -3.51 -1.16
CA GLU A 153 0.24 -4.30 -2.39
C GLU A 153 -1.10 -4.32 -3.11
N PHE A 154 -2.21 -4.36 -2.37
CA PHE A 154 -3.55 -4.32 -2.91
C PHE A 154 -3.86 -2.97 -3.54
N ILE A 155 -3.62 -1.86 -2.81
CA ILE A 155 -3.78 -0.49 -3.32
C ILE A 155 -2.92 -0.26 -4.56
N ARG A 156 -1.68 -0.75 -4.56
CA ARG A 156 -0.79 -0.67 -5.72
C ARG A 156 -1.33 -1.43 -6.92
N LYS A 157 -1.86 -2.65 -6.73
CA LYS A 157 -2.49 -3.45 -7.81
C LYS A 157 -3.71 -2.76 -8.39
N ILE A 158 -4.53 -2.14 -7.54
CA ILE A 158 -5.69 -1.36 -7.96
C ILE A 158 -5.24 -0.17 -8.79
N SER A 159 -4.29 0.62 -8.28
CA SER A 159 -3.76 1.81 -8.95
C SER A 159 -3.15 1.47 -10.31
N ALA A 160 -2.38 0.37 -10.38
CA ALA A 160 -1.80 -0.12 -11.63
C ALA A 160 -2.87 -0.61 -12.63
N GLY A 161 -3.92 -1.28 -12.16
CA GLY A 161 -5.05 -1.71 -12.99
C GLY A 161 -5.85 -0.53 -13.56
N ILE A 162 -6.08 0.52 -12.76
CA ILE A 162 -6.70 1.76 -13.22
C ILE A 162 -5.83 2.43 -14.29
N ALA A 163 -4.53 2.60 -14.02
CA ALA A 163 -3.60 3.19 -14.97
C ALA A 163 -3.54 2.43 -16.30
N ALA A 164 -3.58 1.09 -16.26
CA ALA A 164 -3.64 0.26 -17.46
C ALA A 164 -4.95 0.45 -18.25
N ASN A 165 -6.09 0.55 -17.55
CA ASN A 165 -7.38 0.79 -18.21
C ASN A 165 -7.49 2.21 -18.79
N GLU A 166 -6.94 3.23 -18.12
CA GLU A 166 -6.86 4.61 -18.62
C GLU A 166 -5.93 4.69 -19.85
N ALA A 167 -4.78 4.02 -19.82
CA ALA A 167 -3.88 3.94 -20.97
C ALA A 167 -4.56 3.30 -22.19
N THR A 168 -5.46 2.33 -21.97
CA THR A 168 -6.20 1.67 -23.05
C THR A 168 -7.35 2.53 -23.60
N THR A 169 -7.88 3.47 -22.82
CA THR A 169 -8.97 4.38 -23.25
C THR A 169 -8.48 5.74 -23.77
N THR A 170 -7.19 6.07 -23.59
CA THR A 170 -6.60 7.35 -24.03
C THR A 170 -5.32 7.27 -24.89
N GLY A 171 -4.71 6.10 -25.11
CA GLY A 171 -3.49 6.03 -25.91
C GLY A 171 -3.70 5.62 -27.37
N LEU A 172 -3.30 6.31 -28.44
CA LEU A 172 -2.98 7.69 -28.84
C LEU A 172 -2.38 8.71 -27.85
N LEU A 173 -1.14 8.47 -27.43
CA LEU A 173 -0.24 9.44 -26.75
C LEU A 173 -0.35 9.49 -25.22
N THR A 174 -0.04 8.38 -24.54
CA THR A 174 0.71 8.54 -23.29
C THR A 174 2.12 8.91 -23.71
N SER A 175 2.43 10.21 -23.65
CA SER A 175 3.76 10.74 -23.90
C SER A 175 4.74 10.03 -22.96
N ALA A 176 5.48 9.08 -23.50
CA ALA A 176 6.82 8.82 -23.00
C ALA A 176 7.51 10.20 -23.00
N TYR A 177 8.05 10.61 -21.85
CA TYR A 177 8.94 11.75 -21.77
C TYR A 177 10.16 11.42 -22.65
N ALA A 178 10.07 11.80 -23.91
CA ALA A 178 11.12 11.78 -24.91
C ALA A 178 11.30 13.22 -25.35
N ALA A 179 11.88 14.03 -24.47
CA ALA A 179 12.23 15.41 -24.78
C ALA A 179 13.31 15.82 -23.80
N ASP A 180 14.56 15.89 -24.26
CA ASP A 180 15.72 16.73 -23.86
C ASP A 180 15.91 17.21 -22.41
N ASP A 181 15.14 16.73 -21.45
CA ASP A 181 15.21 17.12 -20.06
C ASP A 181 16.45 16.47 -19.47
N ALA A 182 17.36 17.34 -19.01
CA ALA A 182 18.55 16.91 -18.31
C ALA A 182 18.17 15.95 -17.18
N ALA A 183 18.93 14.87 -17.04
CA ALA A 183 18.72 13.90 -15.97
C ALA A 183 18.64 14.62 -14.61
N PRO A 184 17.72 14.22 -13.71
CA PRO A 184 17.62 14.83 -12.39
C PRO A 184 18.96 14.83 -11.66
N GLU A 185 19.28 15.89 -10.92
CA GLU A 185 20.58 16.03 -10.24
C GLU A 185 20.88 14.81 -9.35
N TRP A 186 19.85 14.22 -8.73
CA TRP A 186 19.95 13.05 -7.86
C TRP A 186 20.52 11.80 -8.55
N VAL A 187 20.40 11.69 -9.88
CA VAL A 187 20.99 10.61 -10.66
C VAL A 187 22.52 10.65 -10.58
N SER A 188 23.10 11.86 -10.61
CA SER A 188 24.54 12.08 -10.53
C SER A 188 25.05 12.27 -9.09
N LYS A 189 24.22 12.84 -8.23
CA LYS A 189 24.60 13.24 -6.87
C LYS A 189 23.41 13.08 -5.93
N THR A 190 23.49 12.06 -5.07
CA THR A 190 22.48 11.84 -4.02
C THR A 190 22.30 13.08 -3.15
N PRO A 191 21.05 13.46 -2.81
CA PRO A 191 20.80 14.57 -1.89
C PRO A 191 21.54 14.40 -0.56
N ALA A 192 22.09 15.50 -0.06
CA ALA A 192 22.67 15.55 1.28
C ALA A 192 21.58 15.96 2.28
N ASP A 193 21.34 15.10 3.26
CA ASP A 193 20.25 15.24 4.22
C ASP A 193 20.72 14.67 5.56
N ASP A 194 20.30 15.33 6.64
CA ASP A 194 20.64 15.00 8.04
C ASP A 194 19.73 13.92 8.62
N GLN A 195 18.54 13.71 8.05
CA GLN A 195 17.55 12.73 8.49
C GLN A 195 17.60 11.44 7.68
N PHE A 196 17.94 11.53 6.39
CA PHE A 196 17.92 10.41 5.47
C PHE A 196 19.27 10.15 4.80
N ALA A 197 19.53 8.86 4.54
CA ALA A 197 20.61 8.45 3.65
C ALA A 197 19.97 7.91 2.37
N TYR A 198 20.40 8.45 1.22
CA TYR A 198 19.87 8.10 -0.08
C TYR A 198 20.77 7.10 -0.81
N PHE A 199 20.15 6.22 -1.58
CA PHE A 199 20.81 5.25 -2.44
C PHE A 199 20.17 5.29 -3.82
N VAL A 200 20.99 5.22 -4.86
CA VAL A 200 20.53 5.19 -6.24
C VAL A 200 20.86 3.83 -6.83
N GLY A 201 19.81 3.09 -7.17
CA GLY A 201 19.92 1.84 -7.91
C GLY A 201 19.84 2.10 -9.40
N ILE A 202 20.69 1.42 -10.17
CA ILE A 202 20.73 1.52 -11.64
C ILE A 202 20.46 0.14 -12.23
N GLY A 203 19.54 0.07 -13.17
CA GLY A 203 19.17 -1.18 -13.84
C GLY A 203 18.98 -0.97 -15.33
N ARG A 204 19.44 -1.92 -16.12
CA ARG A 204 19.24 -1.94 -17.58
C ARG A 204 18.41 -3.15 -17.97
N GLY A 205 17.59 -3.01 -19.01
CA GLY A 205 16.76 -4.10 -19.52
C GLY A 205 16.27 -3.85 -20.94
N ASN A 206 15.81 -4.92 -21.58
CA ASN A 206 15.18 -4.86 -22.92
C ASN A 206 13.70 -4.45 -22.83
N SER A 207 13.19 -4.30 -21.61
CA SER A 207 11.87 -3.76 -21.31
C SER A 207 11.94 -2.83 -20.09
N ILE A 208 10.99 -1.91 -19.99
CA ILE A 208 10.88 -0.98 -18.86
C ILE A 208 10.75 -1.75 -17.53
N ASP A 209 9.94 -2.81 -17.50
CA ASP A 209 9.73 -3.62 -16.29
C ASP A 209 11.01 -4.34 -15.83
N GLU A 210 11.80 -4.82 -16.78
CA GLU A 210 13.10 -5.43 -16.49
C GLU A 210 14.09 -4.41 -15.94
N ALA A 211 14.22 -3.24 -16.57
CA ALA A 211 15.10 -2.18 -16.12
C ALA A 211 14.71 -1.68 -14.71
N ARG A 212 13.40 -1.50 -14.46
CA ARG A 212 12.86 -1.12 -13.15
C ARG A 212 13.22 -2.13 -12.07
N ARG A 213 12.93 -3.41 -12.31
CA ARG A 213 13.22 -4.48 -11.36
C ARG A 213 14.72 -4.56 -11.07
N ALA A 214 15.55 -4.52 -12.12
CA ALA A 214 17.00 -4.51 -11.98
C ALA A 214 17.52 -3.29 -11.19
N SER A 215 16.95 -2.10 -11.41
CA SER A 215 17.36 -0.88 -10.71
C SER A 215 17.02 -0.94 -9.22
N MET A 216 15.84 -1.46 -8.88
CA MET A 216 15.41 -1.68 -7.50
C MET A 216 16.30 -2.69 -6.78
N GLU A 217 16.55 -3.85 -7.42
CA GLU A 217 17.44 -4.89 -6.89
C GLU A 217 18.86 -4.35 -6.65
N ASN A 218 19.38 -3.59 -7.62
CA ASN A 218 20.68 -2.93 -7.52
C ASN A 218 20.72 -1.89 -6.38
N GLY A 219 19.70 -1.04 -6.25
CA GLY A 219 19.62 -0.04 -5.17
C GLY A 219 19.58 -0.68 -3.79
N ILE A 220 18.80 -1.76 -3.61
CA ILE A 220 18.76 -2.52 -2.36
C ILE A 220 20.10 -3.17 -2.07
N ALA A 221 20.77 -3.74 -3.09
CA ALA A 221 22.09 -4.33 -2.92
C ALA A 221 23.13 -3.29 -2.47
N GLN A 222 23.19 -2.13 -3.13
CA GLN A 222 24.07 -1.03 -2.76
C GLN A 222 23.79 -0.52 -1.33
N MET A 223 22.51 -0.37 -0.98
CA MET A 223 22.09 0.00 0.37
C MET A 223 22.60 -1.00 1.40
N ARG A 224 22.39 -2.30 1.17
CA ARG A 224 22.88 -3.37 2.06
C ARG A 224 24.40 -3.33 2.20
N THR A 225 25.15 -3.18 1.11
CA THR A 225 26.61 -3.11 1.15
C THR A 225 27.08 -1.91 1.96
N ARG A 226 26.50 -0.73 1.75
CA ARG A 226 26.89 0.49 2.50
C ARG A 226 26.52 0.40 3.98
N LEU A 227 25.35 -0.16 4.30
CA LEU A 227 24.95 -0.41 5.68
C LEU A 227 25.88 -1.43 6.34
N ALA A 228 26.22 -2.52 5.65
CA ALA A 228 27.15 -3.52 6.15
C ALA A 228 28.56 -2.95 6.37
N LEU A 229 29.01 -2.02 5.52
CA LEU A 229 30.28 -1.31 5.72
C LEU A 229 30.19 -0.35 6.92
N ALA A 230 29.15 0.46 7.02
CA ALA A 230 28.95 1.36 8.16
C ALA A 230 28.92 0.58 9.47
N ILE A 231 28.16 -0.52 9.51
CA ILE A 231 28.05 -1.40 10.69
C ILE A 231 29.37 -2.15 10.92
N GLY A 232 30.01 -2.72 9.90
CA GLY A 232 31.22 -3.54 10.04
C GLY A 232 32.45 -2.75 10.48
N THR A 233 32.53 -1.47 10.11
CA THR A 233 33.58 -0.55 10.58
C THR A 233 33.47 -0.31 12.09
N GLU A 234 32.26 -0.40 12.65
CA GLU A 234 32.01 -0.24 14.10
C GLU A 234 31.90 -1.58 14.85
N GLY A 235 31.33 -2.60 14.22
CA GLY A 235 30.93 -3.90 14.78
C GLY A 235 32.08 -4.87 15.01
N ASN A 236 33.26 -4.62 14.41
CA ASN A 236 34.48 -5.36 14.73
C ASN A 236 34.93 -5.15 16.19
N LYS A 237 34.28 -4.23 16.93
CA LYS A 237 34.48 -4.01 18.37
C LYS A 237 33.42 -4.68 19.27
N SER A 238 32.28 -5.14 18.75
CA SER A 238 31.12 -5.55 19.57
C SER A 238 30.60 -6.98 19.32
N GLY A 239 31.12 -7.72 18.33
CA GLY A 239 30.80 -9.14 18.13
C GLY A 239 29.35 -9.44 17.74
N PHE A 240 28.58 -8.43 17.30
CA PHE A 240 27.17 -8.55 16.95
C PHE A 240 26.95 -8.60 15.43
N GLN A 241 26.20 -9.59 14.94
CA GLN A 241 25.75 -9.65 13.55
C GLN A 241 24.36 -9.01 13.43
N VAL A 242 24.31 -7.76 12.97
CA VAL A 242 23.04 -7.15 12.53
C VAL A 242 22.61 -7.85 11.25
N ASP A 243 21.39 -8.38 11.21
CA ASP A 243 20.79 -8.88 9.98
C ASP A 243 20.47 -7.70 9.06
N ALA A 244 21.43 -7.31 8.21
CA ALA A 244 21.26 -6.24 7.23
C ALA A 244 20.06 -6.46 6.30
N ALA A 245 19.53 -7.68 6.19
CA ALA A 245 18.33 -7.96 5.42
C ALA A 245 17.06 -7.41 6.08
N SER A 246 16.96 -7.39 7.41
CA SER A 246 15.78 -6.89 8.14
C SER A 246 15.70 -5.36 8.12
N LEU A 247 16.82 -4.65 8.30
CA LEU A 247 16.89 -3.19 8.16
C LEU A 247 16.64 -2.70 6.73
N ALA A 248 17.02 -3.51 5.74
CA ALA A 248 16.71 -3.26 4.33
C ALA A 248 15.23 -3.52 3.96
N LEU A 249 14.47 -4.21 4.83
CA LEU A 249 13.03 -4.43 4.66
C LEU A 249 12.20 -3.26 5.21
N GLU A 250 12.62 -2.65 6.33
CA GLU A 250 11.96 -1.48 6.91
C GLU A 250 12.16 -0.18 6.10
N SER A 251 13.17 -0.12 5.24
CA SER A 251 13.59 1.10 4.53
C SER A 251 13.14 1.21 3.07
N LYS A 252 12.13 0.46 2.65
CA LYS A 252 11.72 0.38 1.23
C LYS A 252 10.79 1.51 0.77
N GLN A 253 11.08 2.76 1.10
CA GLN A 253 10.37 3.87 0.45
C GLN A 253 11.07 4.23 -0.86
N LYS A 254 10.46 3.80 -1.98
CA LYS A 254 10.81 4.31 -3.31
C LYS A 254 10.38 5.77 -3.37
N ILE A 255 11.34 6.68 -3.58
CA ILE A 255 11.06 8.12 -3.57
C ILE A 255 10.80 8.62 -4.98
N ASP A 256 11.69 8.28 -5.90
CA ASP A 256 11.68 8.79 -7.26
C ASP A 256 12.29 7.78 -8.24
N GLU A 257 11.97 7.97 -9.52
CA GLU A 257 12.38 7.09 -10.61
C GLU A 257 12.63 7.90 -11.89
N TYR A 258 13.76 7.64 -12.55
CA TYR A 258 14.12 8.25 -13.83
C TYR A 258 14.39 7.15 -14.85
N LEU A 259 13.90 7.34 -16.09
CA LEU A 259 14.04 6.38 -17.18
C LEU A 259 14.74 7.05 -18.36
N GLU A 260 15.80 6.42 -18.83
CA GLU A 260 16.57 6.80 -19.99
C GLU A 260 16.45 5.69 -21.04
N ILE A 261 16.28 6.08 -22.30
CA ILE A 261 16.22 5.14 -23.43
C ILE A 261 17.48 5.33 -24.26
N GLY A 262 18.31 4.29 -24.33
CA GLY A 262 19.52 4.29 -25.13
C GLY A 262 19.21 4.26 -26.63
N GLU A 263 20.17 4.72 -27.45
CA GLU A 263 20.07 4.66 -28.92
C GLU A 263 19.93 3.21 -29.44
N ASP A 264 20.41 2.24 -28.67
CA ASP A 264 20.29 0.80 -28.93
C ASP A 264 18.92 0.21 -28.55
N GLY A 265 17.98 1.04 -28.08
CA GLY A 265 16.67 0.63 -27.61
C GLY A 265 16.69 -0.01 -26.21
N THR A 266 17.81 0.04 -25.49
CA THR A 266 17.88 -0.43 -24.10
C THR A 266 17.25 0.59 -23.16
N TYR A 267 16.55 0.09 -22.14
CA TYR A 267 15.99 0.94 -21.08
C TYR A 267 16.96 0.96 -19.91
N THR A 268 17.39 2.14 -19.49
CA THR A 268 18.12 2.36 -18.23
C THR A 268 17.20 3.03 -17.24
N CYS A 269 16.94 2.39 -16.11
CA CYS A 269 16.13 2.93 -15.02
C CYS A 269 17.02 3.24 -13.82
N TYR A 270 16.78 4.40 -13.22
CA TYR A 270 17.39 4.86 -11.98
C TYR A 270 16.31 4.93 -10.92
N THR A 271 16.51 4.27 -9.78
CA THR A 271 15.57 4.28 -8.66
C THR A 271 16.24 4.88 -7.43
N MET A 272 15.64 5.92 -6.84
CA MET A 272 16.11 6.52 -5.59
C MET A 272 15.38 5.91 -4.38
N LEU A 273 16.17 5.41 -3.44
CA LEU A 273 15.73 4.85 -2.15
C LEU A 273 16.26 5.73 -1.01
N ASN A 274 15.53 5.80 0.10
CA ASN A 274 16.05 6.38 1.35
C ASN A 274 15.95 5.40 2.51
N ILE A 275 16.82 5.61 3.49
CA ILE A 275 16.68 5.04 4.83
C ILE A 275 16.80 6.16 5.86
N SER A 276 16.05 6.07 6.95
CA SER A 276 16.24 6.97 8.07
C SER A 276 17.62 6.76 8.68
N ARG A 277 18.41 7.84 8.83
CA ARG A 277 19.67 7.81 9.56
C ARG A 277 19.48 7.46 11.03
N ARG A 278 18.28 7.67 11.58
CA ARG A 278 17.96 7.21 12.94
C ARG A 278 18.12 5.71 13.07
N ILE A 279 17.71 4.92 12.07
CA ILE A 279 17.88 3.46 12.07
C ILE A 279 19.37 3.08 12.06
N ILE A 280 20.17 3.87 11.33
CA ILE A 280 21.63 3.70 11.29
C ILE A 280 22.25 4.00 12.67
N THR A 281 21.80 5.08 13.32
CA THR A 281 22.41 5.60 14.56
C THR A 281 21.83 4.99 15.84
N SER A 282 20.56 4.57 15.87
CA SER A 282 19.93 3.96 17.06
C SER A 282 20.53 2.60 17.41
N ASN A 283 21.09 1.92 16.41
CA ASN A 283 21.94 0.75 16.61
C ASN A 283 23.31 1.08 17.24
N GLU A 284 23.69 2.34 17.42
CA GLU A 284 24.90 2.70 18.18
C GLU A 284 24.58 2.92 19.67
N LEU A 285 23.37 3.41 19.99
CA LEU A 285 22.96 3.77 21.34
C LEU A 285 22.44 2.59 22.17
N MET A 286 21.78 1.61 21.54
CA MET A 286 21.30 0.39 22.22
C MET A 286 22.43 -0.50 22.76
N PHE A 287 23.69 -0.27 22.37
CA PHE A 287 24.81 -1.19 22.63
C PHE A 287 25.98 -0.55 23.39
N LYS A 288 25.82 0.69 23.88
CA LYS A 288 26.79 1.37 24.77
C LYS A 288 26.47 1.22 26.27
N ASN A 289 25.44 0.45 26.63
CA ASN A 289 25.12 0.03 27.99
C ASN A 289 25.32 -1.48 28.13
#